data_AF-M3GYS3-F1
#
_entry.id   AF-M3GYS3-F1
#
_cell.length_a   1.000
_cell.length_b   1.000
_cell.length_c   1.000
_cell.angle_alpha   90.00
_cell.angle_beta   90.00
_cell.angle_gamma   90.00
#
_symmetry.space_group_name_H-M   'P 1'
#
loop_
_entity.id
_entity.type
_entity.pdbx_description
1 polymer ?
#
loop_
_entity_poly.entity_id
_entity_poly.type
_entity_poly.pdbx_seq_one_letter_code
_entity_poly.pdbx_strand_id
1 'polypeptide(L)'
;MSSIINNKVLLNDNSFDHFNDILFNIYLGAKSWGSRVVTMDPGKVSKETLLKYGIKDGRARIEEGLYLVKIGSHRGHEALVQASPFYYRRDVNEDHVWNELDPLYYDKVGLNIHAQNVQKDSVGVSSLGCTVTKATWDEPEWIEFISVLRRHLYKLGLRIRNFPVFVMRF
;
A
#
# COMPACT_ATOMS: atom_id res chain seq x y z
N MET A 1 -11.05 10.49 7.10
CA MET A 1 -9.71 11.02 6.77
C MET A 1 -8.86 10.81 8.00
N SER A 2 -7.88 9.91 7.93
CA SER A 2 -7.03 9.59 9.07
C SER A 2 -6.09 10.77 9.33
N SER A 3 -5.96 11.15 10.59
CA SER A 3 -5.16 12.30 11.00
C SER A 3 -4.36 11.98 12.25
N ILE A 4 -3.18 12.57 12.34
CA ILE A 4 -2.37 12.56 13.57
C ILE A 4 -2.64 13.89 14.26
N ILE A 5 -3.47 13.86 15.32
CA ILE A 5 -3.79 15.03 16.14
C ILE A 5 -3.22 14.79 17.53
N ASN A 6 -2.34 15.67 18.00
CA ASN A 6 -1.73 15.59 19.34
C ASN A 6 -1.08 14.22 19.63
N ASN A 7 -0.32 13.67 18.67
CA ASN A 7 0.27 12.32 18.74
C ASN A 7 -0.73 11.18 18.91
N LYS A 8 -2.02 11.42 18.67
CA LYS A 8 -3.05 10.38 18.58
C LYS A 8 -3.40 10.16 17.12
N VAL A 9 -3.49 8.89 16.73
CA VAL A 9 -3.98 8.53 15.41
C VAL A 9 -5.48 8.28 15.52
N LEU A 10 -6.25 8.96 14.66
CA LEU A 10 -7.71 8.88 14.62
C LEU A 10 -8.17 8.05 13.41
N LEU A 11 -9.18 7.18 13.65
CA LEU A 11 -9.29 5.85 13.06
C LEU A 11 -9.95 5.75 11.66
N ASN A 12 -9.49 4.71 10.98
CA ASN A 12 -9.97 3.91 9.86
C ASN A 12 -11.27 3.20 10.23
N ASP A 13 -12.20 3.19 9.29
CA ASP A 13 -13.53 2.57 9.38
C ASP A 13 -13.63 1.26 8.58
N ASN A 14 -12.49 0.70 8.16
CA ASN A 14 -12.35 -0.44 7.26
C ASN A 14 -13.09 -0.27 5.92
N SER A 15 -13.38 0.97 5.52
CA SER A 15 -14.20 1.23 4.36
C SER A 15 -13.41 1.04 3.07
N PHE A 16 -13.97 0.24 2.17
CA PHE A 16 -13.51 0.14 0.80
C PHE A 16 -13.60 1.50 0.12
N ASP A 17 -12.69 1.74 -0.83
CA ASP A 17 -12.68 2.94 -1.68
C ASP A 17 -12.25 4.25 -1.02
N HIS A 18 -11.62 4.18 0.16
CA HIS A 18 -11.16 5.37 0.90
C HIS A 18 -9.64 5.35 1.20
N PHE A 19 -9.05 6.53 1.22
CA PHE A 19 -7.68 6.77 1.72
C PHE A 19 -7.73 7.06 3.24
N ASN A 20 -7.82 5.99 4.02
CA ASN A 20 -8.02 5.99 5.47
C ASN A 20 -6.98 5.12 6.22
N ASP A 21 -5.91 4.70 5.56
CA ASP A 21 -4.81 3.95 6.17
C ASP A 21 -3.54 4.81 6.29
N ILE A 22 -2.59 4.37 7.11
CA ILE A 22 -1.29 5.03 7.28
C ILE A 22 -0.14 4.06 6.99
N LEU A 23 0.76 4.48 6.11
CA LEU A 23 2.02 3.77 5.87
C LEU A 23 3.13 4.47 6.64
N PHE A 24 3.83 3.73 7.52
CA PHE A 24 5.08 4.16 8.10
C PHE A 24 6.26 3.58 7.33
N ASN A 25 7.13 4.45 6.88
CA ASN A 25 8.39 4.04 6.28
C ASN A 25 9.52 4.21 7.30
N ILE A 26 10.05 3.10 7.80
CA ILE A 26 11.19 3.10 8.71
C ILE A 26 12.46 3.05 7.87
N TYR A 27 13.24 4.14 7.90
CA TYR A 27 14.46 4.20 7.10
C TYR A 27 15.56 3.33 7.71
N LEU A 28 16.53 2.92 6.89
CA LEU A 28 17.58 1.98 7.28
C LEU A 28 18.35 2.47 8.52
N GLY A 29 18.50 1.56 9.49
CA GLY A 29 19.09 1.84 10.80
C GLY A 29 18.12 2.49 11.80
N ALA A 30 16.83 2.61 11.47
CA ALA A 30 15.77 3.17 12.32
C ALA A 30 16.08 4.59 12.86
N LYS A 31 16.97 5.33 12.19
CA LYS A 31 17.40 6.67 12.60
C LYS A 31 16.40 7.77 12.24
N SER A 32 15.50 7.46 11.30
CA SER A 32 14.44 8.35 10.88
C SER A 32 13.26 7.51 10.38
N TRP A 33 12.09 8.12 10.37
CA TRP A 33 10.87 7.55 9.84
C TRP A 33 10.06 8.64 9.14
N GLY A 34 9.11 8.23 8.31
CA GLY A 34 8.08 9.09 7.74
C GLY A 34 6.74 8.37 7.74
N SER A 35 5.66 9.12 7.61
CA SER A 35 4.30 8.59 7.45
C SER A 35 3.59 9.27 6.29
N ARG A 36 2.55 8.62 5.78
CA ARG A 36 1.72 9.13 4.69
C ARG A 36 0.34 8.50 4.73
N VAL A 37 -0.63 9.22 4.16
CA VAL A 37 -1.99 8.68 3.96
C VAL A 37 -1.98 7.76 2.76
N VAL A 38 -2.45 6.54 2.98
CA VAL A 38 -2.60 5.49 1.97
C VAL A 38 -4.00 4.88 2.05
N THR A 39 -4.23 3.93 1.18
CA THR A 39 -5.25 2.90 1.32
C THR A 39 -4.56 1.54 1.21
N MET A 40 -4.94 0.59 2.06
CA MET A 40 -4.72 -0.84 1.91
C MET A 40 -6.00 -1.51 1.42
N ASP A 41 -7.13 -0.82 1.57
CA ASP A 41 -8.42 -1.25 1.07
C ASP A 41 -8.52 -1.05 -0.46
N PRO A 42 -9.16 -1.99 -1.15
CA PRO A 42 -9.33 -1.91 -2.59
C PRO A 42 -10.46 -0.95 -2.94
N GLY A 43 -10.43 -0.42 -4.16
CA GLY A 43 -11.50 0.41 -4.68
C GLY A 43 -12.77 -0.39 -5.00
N LYS A 44 -13.91 0.29 -4.90
CA LYS A 44 -15.20 -0.24 -5.35
C LYS A 44 -15.29 -0.10 -6.87
N VAL A 45 -15.39 -1.23 -7.55
CA VAL A 45 -15.45 -1.32 -9.03
C VAL A 45 -16.42 -2.42 -9.45
N SER A 46 -16.83 -2.45 -10.71
CA SER A 46 -17.69 -3.52 -11.20
C SER A 46 -16.95 -4.87 -11.29
N LYS A 47 -17.70 -5.98 -11.33
CA LYS A 47 -17.14 -7.33 -11.50
C LYS A 47 -16.41 -7.49 -12.84
N GLU A 48 -16.94 -6.88 -13.89
CA GLU A 48 -16.31 -6.84 -15.22
C GLU A 48 -14.95 -6.16 -15.16
N THR A 49 -14.83 -5.12 -14.33
CA THR A 49 -13.57 -4.41 -14.11
C THR A 49 -12.56 -5.31 -13.39
N LEU A 50 -12.98 -6.04 -12.35
CA LEU A 50 -12.10 -7.01 -11.67
C LEU A 50 -11.55 -8.06 -12.64
N LEU A 51 -12.44 -8.66 -13.46
CA LEU A 51 -12.08 -9.66 -14.46
C LEU A 51 -11.13 -9.11 -15.51
N LYS A 52 -11.33 -7.87 -15.97
CA LYS A 52 -10.43 -7.17 -16.89
C LYS A 52 -9.01 -7.05 -16.32
N TYR A 53 -8.88 -6.90 -15.00
CA TYR A 53 -7.60 -6.84 -14.31
C TYR A 53 -7.10 -8.22 -13.81
N GLY A 54 -7.75 -9.32 -14.22
CA GLY A 54 -7.35 -10.68 -13.88
C GLY A 54 -7.67 -11.10 -12.45
N ILE A 55 -8.52 -10.35 -11.74
CA ILE A 55 -8.89 -10.63 -10.36
C ILE A 55 -10.13 -11.51 -10.37
N LYS A 56 -9.98 -12.75 -9.90
CA LYS A 56 -11.03 -13.78 -9.89
C LYS A 56 -11.52 -14.13 -8.48
N ASP A 57 -10.65 -14.00 -7.49
CA ASP A 57 -10.90 -14.45 -6.12
C ASP A 57 -11.21 -13.26 -5.21
N GLY A 58 -11.99 -12.29 -5.69
CA GLY A 58 -12.29 -11.08 -4.92
C GLY A 58 -11.11 -10.11 -4.79
N ARG A 59 -11.39 -8.95 -4.20
CA ARG A 59 -10.39 -7.90 -4.00
C ARG A 59 -9.51 -8.25 -2.82
N ALA A 60 -8.24 -7.87 -2.87
CA ALA A 60 -7.31 -8.14 -1.77
C ALA A 60 -7.17 -6.93 -0.85
N ARG A 61 -6.82 -7.19 0.41
CA ARG A 61 -6.36 -6.20 1.39
C ARG A 61 -5.13 -6.74 2.10
N ILE A 62 -4.05 -5.98 2.10
CA ILE A 62 -2.85 -6.32 2.88
C ILE A 62 -3.20 -6.25 4.37
N GLU A 63 -2.72 -7.18 5.18
CA GLU A 63 -2.87 -7.09 6.64
C GLU A 63 -1.81 -6.17 7.22
N GLU A 64 -2.10 -5.53 8.35
CA GLU A 64 -1.12 -4.73 9.08
C GLU A 64 0.14 -5.55 9.42
N GLY A 65 1.30 -4.91 9.37
CA GLY A 65 2.54 -5.63 9.62
C GLY A 65 3.80 -4.96 9.06
N LEU A 66 4.94 -5.55 9.43
CA LEU A 66 6.26 -5.17 8.96
C LEU A 66 6.67 -6.06 7.80
N TYR A 67 6.82 -5.45 6.62
CA TYR A 67 7.12 -6.18 5.39
C TYR A 67 8.38 -5.66 4.72
N LEU A 68 9.09 -6.55 4.02
CA LEU A 68 10.20 -6.15 3.18
C LEU A 68 9.71 -5.81 1.79
N VAL A 69 10.09 -4.63 1.31
CA VAL A 69 9.88 -4.17 -0.05
C VAL A 69 11.21 -3.81 -0.71
N LYS A 70 11.18 -3.61 -2.01
CA LYS A 70 12.31 -3.11 -2.80
C LYS A 70 11.82 -2.14 -3.85
N ILE A 71 12.71 -1.30 -4.36
CA ILE A 71 12.41 -0.49 -5.54
C ILE A 71 12.20 -1.43 -6.74
N GLY A 72 11.10 -1.21 -7.46
CA GLY A 72 10.74 -1.91 -8.68
C GLY A 72 9.85 -1.04 -9.54
N SER A 73 8.99 -1.66 -10.35
CA SER A 73 8.05 -0.94 -11.20
C SER A 73 6.63 -1.49 -11.07
N HIS A 74 5.67 -0.58 -11.11
CA HIS A 74 4.25 -0.87 -11.28
C HIS A 74 3.76 -0.14 -12.52
N ARG A 75 3.35 -0.88 -13.56
CA ARG A 75 2.84 -0.34 -14.83
C ARG A 75 3.73 0.73 -15.47
N GLY A 76 5.05 0.54 -15.42
CA GLY A 76 6.03 1.46 -16.02
C GLY A 76 6.46 2.62 -15.13
N HIS A 77 5.78 2.84 -13.99
CA HIS A 77 6.19 3.81 -12.99
C HIS A 77 7.03 3.15 -11.91
N GLU A 78 7.94 3.91 -11.30
CA GLU A 78 8.71 3.42 -10.15
C GLU A 78 7.76 3.21 -8.96
N ALA A 79 7.89 2.07 -8.29
CA ALA A 79 7.06 1.69 -7.17
C ALA A 79 7.84 0.82 -6.18
N LEU A 80 7.26 0.55 -5.02
CA LEU A 80 7.81 -0.44 -4.11
C LEU A 80 7.13 -1.78 -4.34
N VAL A 81 7.91 -2.80 -4.67
CA VAL A 81 7.41 -4.15 -4.94
C VAL A 81 7.80 -5.08 -3.79
N GLN A 82 7.04 -6.17 -3.64
CA GLN A 82 7.29 -7.16 -2.58
C GLN A 82 8.72 -7.72 -2.64
N ALA A 83 9.42 -7.66 -1.51
CA ALA A 83 10.70 -8.35 -1.30
C ALA A 83 10.55 -9.55 -0.35
N SER A 84 9.57 -9.53 0.56
CA SER A 84 9.05 -10.68 1.31
C SER A 84 7.61 -11.00 0.91
N PRO A 85 7.09 -12.20 1.21
CA PRO A 85 5.65 -12.45 1.16
C PRO A 85 4.92 -11.53 2.15
N PHE A 86 3.69 -11.15 1.82
CA PHE A 86 2.83 -10.32 2.66
C PHE A 86 1.67 -11.18 3.18
N TYR A 87 1.17 -10.87 4.37
CA TYR A 87 -0.14 -11.34 4.79
C TYR A 87 -1.20 -10.49 4.11
N TYR A 88 -2.22 -11.12 3.52
CA TYR A 88 -3.34 -10.41 2.89
C TYR A 88 -4.62 -11.24 2.95
N ARG A 89 -5.75 -10.56 3.03
CA ARG A 89 -7.09 -11.15 2.93
C ARG A 89 -7.68 -10.95 1.54
N ARG A 90 -8.68 -11.75 1.20
CA ARG A 90 -9.51 -11.58 0.00
C ARG A 90 -10.98 -11.58 0.36
N ASP A 91 -11.69 -10.57 -0.14
CA ASP A 91 -13.16 -10.44 -0.07
C ASP A 91 -13.78 -11.35 -1.15
N VAL A 92 -13.81 -12.65 -0.88
CA VAL A 92 -14.21 -13.70 -1.84
C VAL A 92 -15.73 -13.71 -2.07
N ASN A 93 -16.50 -13.36 -1.04
CA ASN A 93 -17.96 -13.28 -1.10
C ASN A 93 -18.47 -11.95 -1.67
N GLU A 94 -17.58 -10.98 -1.90
CA GLU A 94 -17.85 -9.67 -2.51
C GLU A 94 -18.87 -8.82 -1.73
N ASP A 95 -18.95 -8.99 -0.41
CA ASP A 95 -19.87 -8.23 0.46
C ASP A 95 -19.30 -6.88 0.92
N HIS A 96 -18.01 -6.62 0.62
CA HIS A 96 -17.26 -5.44 1.03
C HIS A 96 -17.18 -5.24 2.55
N VAL A 97 -17.28 -6.33 3.33
CA VAL A 97 -17.20 -6.32 4.78
C VAL A 97 -16.07 -7.25 5.23
N TRP A 98 -14.99 -6.65 5.67
CA TRP A 98 -13.86 -7.42 6.18
C TRP A 98 -14.18 -8.13 7.49
N ASN A 99 -14.05 -9.46 7.51
CA ASN A 99 -14.34 -10.29 8.66
C ASN A 99 -13.49 -11.58 8.68
N GLU A 100 -13.74 -12.46 9.64
CA GLU A 100 -12.97 -13.70 9.84
C GLU A 100 -13.18 -14.75 8.75
N LEU A 101 -14.26 -14.65 7.97
CA LEU A 101 -14.55 -15.53 6.84
C LEU A 101 -13.67 -15.20 5.62
N ASP A 102 -13.07 -14.02 5.58
CA ASP A 102 -12.15 -13.65 4.50
C ASP A 102 -10.85 -14.43 4.63
N PRO A 103 -10.52 -15.30 3.66
CA PRO A 103 -9.34 -16.15 3.74
C PRO A 103 -8.05 -15.31 3.82
N LEU A 104 -7.20 -15.69 4.76
CA LEU A 104 -5.88 -15.11 4.98
C LEU A 104 -4.81 -15.91 4.20
N TYR A 105 -4.00 -15.20 3.43
CA TYR A 105 -2.91 -15.75 2.63
C TYR A 105 -1.56 -15.16 3.06
N TYR A 106 -0.48 -15.85 2.71
CA TYR A 106 0.90 -15.37 2.90
C TYR A 106 1.73 -15.65 1.64
N ASP A 107 1.85 -14.65 0.75
CA ASP A 107 2.48 -14.86 -0.56
C ASP A 107 2.98 -13.55 -1.23
N LYS A 108 3.69 -13.69 -2.37
CA LYS A 108 4.18 -12.63 -3.26
C LYS A 108 3.34 -12.54 -4.54
N VAL A 109 2.13 -12.01 -4.42
CA VAL A 109 1.15 -11.92 -5.53
C VAL A 109 1.14 -10.56 -6.26
N GLY A 110 2.18 -9.75 -6.09
CA GLY A 110 2.30 -8.45 -6.76
C GLY A 110 1.53 -7.33 -6.06
N LEU A 111 1.35 -7.43 -4.73
CA LEU A 111 0.78 -6.37 -3.91
C LEU A 111 1.86 -5.30 -3.66
N ASN A 112 1.83 -4.25 -4.47
CA ASN A 112 2.86 -3.21 -4.48
C ASN A 112 2.42 -1.98 -3.67
N ILE A 113 3.36 -1.10 -3.35
CA ILE A 113 3.09 0.23 -2.80
C ILE A 113 3.41 1.26 -3.87
N HIS A 114 2.42 2.07 -4.24
CA HIS A 114 2.57 3.00 -5.36
C HIS A 114 1.71 4.26 -5.25
N ALA A 115 1.99 5.25 -6.10
CA ALA A 115 1.20 6.46 -6.20
C ALA A 115 -0.12 6.23 -6.96
N GLN A 116 -1.11 7.10 -6.77
CA GLN A 116 -2.28 7.10 -7.63
C GLN A 116 -1.98 7.74 -8.99
N ASN A 117 -2.71 7.35 -10.04
CA ASN A 117 -2.44 7.85 -11.39
C ASN A 117 -2.91 9.29 -11.61
N VAL A 118 -4.05 9.64 -11.01
CA VAL A 118 -4.67 10.96 -11.06
C VAL A 118 -5.13 11.32 -9.67
N GLN A 119 -5.17 12.61 -9.35
CA GLN A 119 -5.62 13.07 -8.05
C GLN A 119 -7.13 12.83 -7.92
N LYS A 120 -7.51 12.09 -6.88
CA LYS A 120 -8.91 11.81 -6.54
C LYS A 120 -9.04 11.44 -5.07
N ASP A 121 -10.27 11.52 -4.58
CA ASP A 121 -10.61 11.20 -3.19
C ASP A 121 -11.00 9.73 -2.98
N SER A 122 -11.40 9.02 -4.04
CA SER A 122 -11.73 7.60 -4.01
C SER A 122 -10.65 6.72 -4.64
N VAL A 123 -10.52 5.48 -4.19
CA VAL A 123 -9.46 4.57 -4.64
C VAL A 123 -9.72 4.04 -6.06
N GLY A 124 -10.95 3.64 -6.35
CA GLY A 124 -11.41 3.04 -7.61
C GLY A 124 -10.41 2.05 -8.21
N VAL A 125 -10.19 2.15 -9.52
CA VAL A 125 -9.22 1.30 -10.24
C VAL A 125 -7.74 1.59 -9.89
N SER A 126 -7.44 2.55 -9.02
CA SER A 126 -6.04 2.78 -8.60
C SER A 126 -5.51 1.62 -7.77
N SER A 127 -6.36 0.99 -6.97
CA SER A 127 -6.00 -0.23 -6.24
C SER A 127 -7.12 -1.24 -6.24
N LEU A 128 -6.77 -2.49 -6.52
CA LEU A 128 -7.62 -3.65 -6.27
C LEU A 128 -6.93 -4.62 -5.28
N GLY A 129 -5.95 -4.09 -4.52
CA GLY A 129 -5.20 -4.81 -3.48
C GLY A 129 -3.77 -4.32 -3.24
N CYS A 130 -3.28 -3.35 -4.00
CA CYS A 130 -2.03 -2.66 -3.71
C CYS A 130 -2.22 -1.62 -2.59
N THR A 131 -1.14 -1.25 -1.91
CA THR A 131 -1.16 -0.05 -1.07
C THR A 131 -0.99 1.18 -1.94
N VAL A 132 -1.92 2.12 -1.91
CA VAL A 132 -1.85 3.31 -2.77
C VAL A 132 -1.80 4.58 -1.94
N THR A 133 -0.86 5.47 -2.25
CA THR A 133 -0.75 6.77 -1.57
C THR A 133 -1.79 7.76 -2.08
N LYS A 134 -2.24 8.69 -1.23
CA LYS A 134 -3.07 9.82 -1.67
C LYS A 134 -2.32 10.84 -2.54
N ALA A 135 -1.03 10.62 -2.82
CA ALA A 135 -0.26 11.41 -3.78
C ALA A 135 -0.23 10.79 -5.19
N THR A 136 -0.13 11.63 -6.23
CA THR A 136 0.14 11.18 -7.61
C THR A 136 1.63 10.96 -7.89
N TRP A 137 1.96 10.34 -9.02
CA TRP A 137 3.34 10.02 -9.41
C TRP A 137 4.28 11.23 -9.51
N ASP A 138 3.74 12.38 -9.91
CA ASP A 138 4.50 13.61 -10.14
C ASP A 138 4.42 14.58 -8.94
N GLU A 139 3.68 14.21 -7.89
CA GLU A 139 3.56 15.03 -6.70
C GLU A 139 4.82 14.97 -5.83
N PRO A 140 5.21 16.08 -5.19
CA PRO A 140 6.40 16.14 -4.35
C PRO A 140 6.44 15.07 -3.25
N GLU A 141 5.29 14.72 -2.66
CA GLU A 141 5.20 13.71 -1.60
C GLU A 141 5.67 12.32 -2.06
N TRP A 142 5.32 11.91 -3.29
CA TRP A 142 5.76 10.64 -3.87
C TRP A 142 7.24 10.70 -4.26
N ILE A 143 7.63 11.77 -4.94
CA ILE A 143 9.02 11.97 -5.42
C ILE A 143 9.98 11.98 -4.24
N GLU A 144 9.66 12.71 -3.17
CA GLU A 144 10.49 12.78 -1.97
C GLU A 144 10.66 11.41 -1.34
N PHE A 145 9.57 10.68 -1.15
CA PHE A 145 9.60 9.34 -0.54
C PHE A 145 10.54 8.38 -1.25
N ILE A 146 10.37 8.25 -2.56
CA ILE A 146 11.18 7.36 -3.36
C ILE A 146 12.63 7.84 -3.42
N SER A 147 12.86 9.15 -3.48
CA SER A 147 14.19 9.74 -3.46
C SER A 147 14.93 9.49 -2.15
N VAL A 148 14.26 9.58 -1.00
CA VAL A 148 14.86 9.28 0.30
C VAL A 148 15.25 7.80 0.36
N LEU A 149 14.38 6.89 -0.09
CA LEU A 149 14.70 5.45 -0.15
C LEU A 149 15.90 5.16 -1.05
N ARG A 150 15.94 5.72 -2.26
CA ARG A 150 17.08 5.61 -3.19
C ARG A 150 18.38 6.11 -2.56
N ARG A 151 18.34 7.28 -1.91
CA ARG A 151 19.51 7.88 -1.27
C ARG A 151 20.07 6.99 -0.16
N HIS A 152 19.20 6.36 0.64
CA HIS A 152 19.63 5.42 1.67
C HIS A 152 20.29 4.17 1.08
N LEU A 153 19.73 3.62 -0.01
CA LEU A 153 20.35 2.49 -0.73
C LEU A 153 21.75 2.85 -1.26
N TYR A 154 21.91 4.03 -1.85
CA TYR A 154 23.21 4.50 -2.36
C TYR A 154 24.25 4.66 -1.24
N LYS A 155 23.88 5.33 -0.13
CA LYS A 155 24.79 5.63 0.98
C LYS A 155 25.38 4.39 1.66
N LEU A 156 24.63 3.29 1.69
CA LEU A 156 25.06 2.11 2.41
C LEU A 156 26.02 1.22 1.60
N GLY A 157 26.25 1.51 0.30
CA GLY A 157 27.06 0.67 -0.58
C GLY A 157 26.55 -0.78 -0.65
N LEU A 158 25.32 -1.02 -0.17
CA LEU A 158 24.78 -2.35 0.05
C LEU A 158 24.23 -2.89 -1.27
N ARG A 159 24.60 -4.15 -1.58
CA ARG A 159 23.85 -5.00 -2.52
C ARG A 159 22.44 -5.34 -2.03
N ILE A 160 22.09 -4.97 -0.79
CA ILE A 160 20.77 -5.18 -0.19
C ILE A 160 19.79 -4.20 -0.82
N ARG A 161 18.93 -4.72 -1.70
CA ARG A 161 17.88 -3.96 -2.40
C ARG A 161 16.58 -3.85 -1.62
N ASN A 162 16.52 -4.46 -0.43
CA ASN A 162 15.30 -4.63 0.35
C ASN A 162 15.33 -3.72 1.57
N PHE A 163 14.19 -3.12 1.89
CA PHE A 163 14.00 -2.28 3.06
C PHE A 163 12.66 -2.58 3.72
N PRO A 164 12.58 -2.47 5.06
CA PRO A 164 11.33 -2.66 5.77
C PRO A 164 10.40 -1.47 5.55
N VAL A 165 9.12 -1.77 5.36
CA VAL A 165 8.01 -0.82 5.47
C VAL A 165 7.01 -1.39 6.47
N PHE A 166 6.43 -0.51 7.25
CA PHE A 166 5.43 -0.88 8.25
C PHE A 166 4.10 -0.30 7.83
N VAL A 167 3.14 -1.17 7.52
CA VAL A 167 1.79 -0.73 7.18
C VAL A 167 0.92 -0.89 8.41
N MET A 168 0.22 0.18 8.77
CA MET A 168 -0.66 0.21 9.93
C MET A 168 -2.05 0.67 9.55
N ARG A 169 -3.03 0.09 10.22
CA ARG A 169 -4.42 0.50 10.14
C ARG A 169 -4.77 1.11 11.48
N PHE A 170 -4.97 2.42 11.48
CA PHE A 170 -5.56 3.12 12.61
C PHE A 170 -6.87 3.62 12.11
#